data_AF-A0A7L0JUF3-F1
#
_entry.id   AF-A0A7L0JUF3-F1
#
_cell.length_a   1.000
_cell.length_b   1.000
_cell.length_c   1.000
_cell.angle_alpha   90.00
_cell.angle_beta   90.00
_cell.angle_gamma   90.00
#
_symmetry.space_group_name_H-M   'P 1'
#
loop_
_entity.id
_entity.type
_entity.pdbx_description
1 polymer ?
#
loop_
_entity_poly.entity_id
_entity_poly.type
_entity_poly.pdbx_seq_one_letter_code
_entity_poly.pdbx_strand_id
1 'polypeptide(L)'
;GNYQDGKKIGFSVYLGEYFNLHFSLDGSVTQEDKRVSIPFASNGLFIEKEAGYYKISSNEHGFIVKIDISGNIQILLQEKYYNKTCGLCGNFNKFAEDDFRTQEGKTKTK
;
A
#
# COMPACT_ATOMS: atom_id res chain seq x y z
N GLY A 1 -5.16 9.45 1.67
CA GLY A 1 -5.52 9.71 3.07
C GLY A 1 -6.95 10.17 3.11
N ASN A 2 -7.68 9.84 4.18
CA ASN A 2 -9.09 10.16 4.33
C ASN A 2 -9.21 11.41 5.21
N TYR A 3 -9.97 12.41 4.77
CA TYR A 3 -10.09 13.71 5.44
C TYR A 3 -11.54 14.09 5.66
N GLN A 4 -11.81 14.73 6.78
CA GLN A 4 -13.08 15.36 7.13
C GLN A 4 -12.78 16.73 7.73
N ASP A 5 -13.38 17.80 7.19
CA ASP A 5 -13.16 19.19 7.62
C ASP A 5 -11.68 19.59 7.67
N GLY A 6 -10.90 19.15 6.67
CA GLY A 6 -9.46 19.40 6.58
C GLY A 6 -8.60 18.58 7.55
N LYS A 7 -9.19 17.78 8.45
CA LYS A 7 -8.49 16.90 9.38
C LYS A 7 -8.38 15.49 8.82
N LYS A 8 -7.18 14.90 8.88
CA LYS A 8 -6.97 13.48 8.55
C LYS A 8 -7.75 12.63 9.56
N ILE A 9 -8.56 11.71 9.07
CA ILE A 9 -9.33 10.74 9.88
C ILE A 9 -8.87 9.29 9.67
N GLY A 10 -8.07 9.04 8.63
CA GLY A 10 -7.59 7.70 8.31
C GLY A 10 -6.90 7.59 6.97
N PHE A 11 -6.81 6.37 6.45
CA PHE A 11 -6.36 6.07 5.10
C PHE A 11 -7.04 4.81 4.57
N SER A 12 -7.32 4.78 3.27
CA SER A 12 -7.79 3.59 2.57
C SER A 12 -6.65 2.97 1.78
N VAL A 13 -6.58 1.65 1.79
CA VAL A 13 -5.61 0.86 1.01
C VAL A 13 -6.39 -0.05 0.07
N TYR A 14 -6.08 0.06 -1.21
CA TYR A 14 -6.66 -0.76 -2.27
C TYR A 14 -5.58 -1.69 -2.81
N LEU A 15 -5.76 -3.00 -2.64
CA LEU A 15 -4.83 -4.04 -3.09
C LEU A 15 -5.53 -4.93 -4.13
N GLY A 16 -5.72 -4.36 -5.32
CA GLY A 16 -6.46 -5.01 -6.41
C GLY A 16 -7.94 -5.17 -6.10
N GLU A 17 -8.56 -6.19 -6.69
CA GLU A 17 -9.98 -6.52 -6.51
C GLU A 17 -10.28 -7.16 -5.14
N TYR A 18 -9.23 -7.57 -4.41
CA TYR A 18 -9.38 -8.46 -3.27
C TYR A 18 -9.64 -7.72 -1.96
N PHE A 19 -9.09 -6.52 -1.78
CA PHE A 19 -9.12 -5.84 -0.49
C PHE A 19 -9.19 -4.31 -0.62
N ASN A 20 -10.30 -3.76 -0.14
CA ASN A 20 -10.46 -2.36 0.22
C ASN A 20 -10.48 -2.27 1.75
N LEU A 21 -9.37 -1.82 2.33
CA LEU A 21 -9.21 -1.69 3.78
C LEU A 21 -9.23 -0.22 4.17
N HIS A 22 -10.07 0.13 5.14
CA HIS A 22 -10.09 1.46 5.74
C HIS A 22 -9.48 1.40 7.13
N PHE A 23 -8.43 2.20 7.32
CA PHE A 23 -7.74 2.35 8.58
C PHE A 23 -8.11 3.72 9.16
N SER A 24 -8.72 3.72 10.33
CA SER A 24 -9.10 4.93 11.05
C SER A 24 -8.04 5.30 12.10
N LEU A 25 -7.93 6.59 12.43
CA LEU A 25 -6.97 7.07 13.44
C LEU A 25 -7.29 6.59 14.87
N ASP A 26 -8.51 6.12 15.14
CA ASP A 26 -8.89 5.46 16.39
C ASP A 26 -8.38 4.01 16.48
N GLY A 27 -7.69 3.54 15.44
CA GLY A 27 -7.16 2.19 15.35
C GLY A 27 -8.18 1.16 14.86
N SER A 28 -9.40 1.56 14.50
CA SER A 28 -10.35 0.67 13.83
C SER A 28 -9.90 0.39 12.40
N VAL A 29 -10.09 -0.86 11.99
CA VAL A 29 -9.86 -1.33 10.62
C VAL A 29 -11.16 -1.94 10.13
N THR A 30 -11.59 -1.54 8.94
CA THR A 30 -12.78 -2.11 8.29
C THR A 30 -12.46 -2.64 6.90
N GLN A 31 -13.16 -3.71 6.52
CA GLN A 31 -13.20 -4.29 5.19
C GLN A 31 -14.66 -4.37 4.77
N GLU A 32 -15.05 -3.73 3.66
CA GLU A 32 -16.43 -3.71 3.17
C GLU A 32 -17.44 -3.35 4.29
N ASP A 33 -17.16 -2.27 5.02
CA ASP A 33 -17.94 -1.78 6.17
C ASP A 33 -17.96 -2.69 7.41
N LYS A 34 -17.36 -3.87 7.36
CA LYS A 34 -17.24 -4.78 8.51
C LYS A 34 -15.94 -4.51 9.26
N ARG A 35 -16.05 -4.34 10.58
CA ARG A 35 -14.88 -4.20 11.45
C ARG A 35 -14.11 -5.51 11.51
N VAL A 36 -12.79 -5.44 11.30
CA VAL A 36 -11.88 -6.58 11.43
C VAL A 36 -10.97 -6.39 12.64
N SER A 37 -10.68 -7.47 13.35
CA SER A 37 -9.71 -7.48 14.45
C SER A 37 -8.32 -7.80 13.91
N ILE A 38 -7.30 -7.04 14.33
CA ILE A 38 -5.91 -7.30 13.98
C ILE A 38 -5.24 -8.09 15.12
N PRO A 39 -4.52 -9.19 14.84
CA PRO A 39 -4.15 -9.70 13.52
C PRO A 39 -5.33 -10.34 12.76
N PHE A 40 -5.33 -10.17 11.43
CA PHE A 40 -6.35 -10.66 10.52
C PHE A 40 -5.71 -11.44 9.38
N ALA A 41 -6.33 -12.54 8.94
CA ALA A 41 -5.90 -13.29 7.77
C ALA A 41 -7.11 -13.74 6.95
N SER A 42 -7.07 -13.51 5.64
CA SER A 42 -8.13 -13.92 4.71
C SER A 42 -7.58 -13.96 3.28
N ASN A 43 -8.00 -14.94 2.47
CA ASN A 43 -7.67 -15.05 1.05
C ASN A 43 -6.18 -14.80 0.72
N GLY A 44 -5.27 -15.42 1.47
CA GLY A 44 -3.82 -15.27 1.22
C GLY A 44 -3.22 -13.92 1.63
N LEU A 45 -3.99 -13.05 2.30
CA LEU A 45 -3.50 -11.84 2.95
C LEU A 45 -3.39 -12.01 4.46
N PHE A 46 -2.40 -11.32 5.03
CA PHE A 46 -2.15 -11.21 6.46
C PHE A 46 -1.99 -9.74 6.83
N ILE A 47 -2.67 -9.32 7.90
CA ILE A 47 -2.59 -7.97 8.44
C ILE A 47 -2.18 -8.06 9.90
N GLU A 48 -1.11 -7.35 10.25
CA GLU A 48 -0.59 -7.29 11.62
C GLU A 48 -0.09 -5.89 11.96
N LYS A 49 0.17 -5.64 13.25
CA LYS A 49 0.89 -4.45 13.71
C LYS A 49 2.35 -4.83 13.97
N GLU A 50 3.27 -4.12 13.33
CA GLU A 50 4.71 -4.34 13.46
C GLU A 50 5.41 -2.99 13.65
N ALA A 51 6.05 -2.77 14.80
CA ALA A 51 6.85 -1.57 15.10
C ALA A 51 6.13 -0.23 14.79
N GLY A 52 4.83 -0.13 15.07
CA GLY A 52 4.02 1.08 14.82
C GLY A 52 3.42 1.17 13.42
N TYR A 53 3.70 0.21 12.54
CA TYR A 53 3.11 0.09 11.21
C TYR A 53 1.96 -0.91 11.20
N TYR A 54 0.96 -0.64 10.37
CA TYR A 54 0.11 -1.69 9.82
C TYR A 54 0.87 -2.36 8.68
N LYS A 55 1.14 -3.65 8.83
CA LYS A 55 1.83 -4.48 7.85
C LYS A 55 0.80 -5.40 7.20
N ILE A 56 0.69 -5.29 5.88
CA ILE A 56 -0.19 -6.09 5.04
C ILE A 56 0.71 -6.90 4.12
N SER A 57 0.63 -8.23 4.16
CA SER A 57 1.48 -9.10 3.34
C SER A 57 0.69 -10.17 2.62
N SER A 58 1.20 -10.57 1.46
CA SER A 58 0.75 -11.76 0.74
C SER A 58 1.96 -12.51 0.21
N ASN A 59 2.12 -13.76 0.62
CA ASN A 59 3.16 -14.62 0.05
C ASN A 59 2.80 -15.08 -1.36
N GLU A 60 1.51 -15.37 -1.60
CA GLU A 60 0.98 -15.77 -2.90
C GLU A 60 1.17 -14.65 -3.94
N HIS A 61 0.72 -13.43 -3.61
CA HIS A 61 0.92 -12.29 -4.48
C HIS A 61 2.33 -11.70 -4.37
N GLY A 62 3.10 -12.01 -3.32
CA GLY A 62 4.51 -11.65 -3.24
C GLY A 62 4.76 -10.17 -2.99
N PHE A 63 3.98 -9.58 -2.08
CA PHE A 63 4.15 -8.20 -1.65
C PHE A 63 4.08 -8.04 -0.13
N ILE A 64 4.67 -6.96 0.35
CA ILE A 64 4.48 -6.43 1.71
C ILE A 64 4.24 -4.92 1.58
N VAL A 65 3.20 -4.43 2.24
CA VAL A 65 2.90 -3.00 2.38
C VAL A 65 2.94 -2.65 3.86
N LYS A 66 3.72 -1.64 4.22
CA LYS A 66 3.77 -1.08 5.57
C LYS A 66 3.29 0.36 5.56
N ILE A 67 2.38 0.71 6.46
CA ILE A 67 1.82 2.05 6.56
C ILE A 67 1.78 2.48 8.02
N ASP A 68 2.30 3.67 8.31
CA ASP A 68 2.18 4.28 9.64
C ASP A 68 1.01 5.27 9.72
N ILE A 69 0.73 5.76 10.94
CA ILE A 69 -0.33 6.73 11.20
C ILE A 69 -0.10 8.08 10.51
N SER A 70 1.16 8.44 10.23
CA SER A 70 1.54 9.65 9.51
C SER A 70 1.22 9.54 8.01
N GLY A 71 1.07 8.31 7.50
CA GLY A 71 0.79 8.02 6.11
C GLY A 71 2.05 7.79 5.28
N ASN A 72 3.18 7.49 5.92
CA ASN A 72 4.35 6.98 5.21
C ASN A 72 4.04 5.56 4.75
N ILE A 73 4.31 5.28 3.49
CA ILE A 73 4.02 3.99 2.85
C ILE A 73 5.33 3.39 2.36
N GLN A 74 5.56 2.13 2.71
CA GLN A 74 6.65 1.32 2.17
C GLN A 74 6.06 0.10 1.47
N ILE A 75 6.50 -0.16 0.24
CA ILE A 75 6.08 -1.30 -0.56
C ILE A 75 7.31 -2.15 -0.88
N LEU A 76 7.25 -3.44 -0.57
CA LEU A 76 8.25 -4.43 -0.96
C LEU A 76 7.57 -5.42 -1.92
N LEU A 77 8.22 -5.68 -3.04
CA LEU A 77 7.74 -6.58 -4.07
C LEU A 77 8.78 -7.68 -4.33
N GLN A 78 8.32 -8.89 -4.59
CA GLN A 78 9.17 -9.98 -5.08
C GLN A 78 9.68 -9.70 -6.51
N GLU A 79 10.81 -10.30 -6.89
CA GLU A 79 11.45 -10.11 -8.21
C GLU A 79 10.55 -10.47 -9.40
N LYS A 80 9.49 -11.26 -9.20
CA LYS A 80 8.50 -11.57 -10.25
C LYS A 80 7.83 -10.34 -10.86
N TYR A 81 7.89 -9.19 -10.17
CA TYR A 81 7.39 -7.90 -10.61
C TYR A 81 8.42 -7.04 -11.36
N TYR A 82 9.65 -7.52 -11.56
CA TYR A 82 10.69 -6.78 -12.29
C TYR A 82 10.19 -6.29 -13.65
N ASN A 83 10.34 -5.00 -13.92
CA ASN A 83 9.88 -4.34 -15.14
C ASN A 83 8.35 -4.49 -15.43
N LYS A 84 7.55 -4.71 -14.37
CA LYS A 84 6.08 -4.89 -14.47
C LYS A 84 5.29 -3.91 -13.60
N THR A 85 5.96 -2.97 -12.94
CA THR A 85 5.26 -1.93 -12.17
C THR A 85 5.02 -0.69 -13.03
N CYS A 86 4.04 0.09 -12.64
CA CYS A 86 3.79 1.42 -13.19
C CYS A 86 3.17 2.30 -12.10
N GLY A 87 3.53 3.58 -12.08
CA GLY A 87 3.00 4.54 -11.11
C GLY A 87 4.10 5.32 -10.41
N LEU A 88 3.78 5.89 -9.24
CA LEU A 88 4.67 6.78 -8.49
C LEU A 88 5.98 6.13 -8.01
N CYS A 89 6.00 4.80 -7.90
CA CYS A 89 7.18 4.04 -7.49
C CYS A 89 8.02 3.54 -8.68
N GLY A 90 7.76 4.02 -9.90
CA GLY A 90 8.53 3.67 -11.09
C GLY A 90 8.20 2.31 -11.69
N ASN A 91 9.12 1.77 -12.47
CA ASN A 91 8.93 0.56 -13.27
C ASN A 91 9.63 -0.71 -12.71
N PHE A 92 10.38 -0.56 -11.61
CA PHE A 92 11.08 -1.64 -10.92
C PHE A 92 12.06 -2.42 -11.82
N ASN A 93 12.83 -1.70 -12.64
CA ASN A 93 13.84 -2.27 -13.54
C ASN A 93 15.32 -2.10 -13.06
N LYS A 94 15.52 -1.52 -11.86
CA LYS A 94 16.82 -1.16 -11.23
C LYS A 94 17.50 0.10 -11.79
N PHE A 95 16.91 0.79 -12.75
CA PHE A 95 17.45 2.02 -13.35
C PHE A 95 16.68 3.24 -12.83
N ALA A 96 17.19 3.88 -11.78
CA ALA A 96 16.53 5.03 -11.15
C ALA A 96 16.39 6.24 -12.11
N GLU A 97 17.15 6.26 -13.21
CA GLU A 97 17.14 7.32 -14.21
C GLU A 97 15.82 7.40 -14.99
N ASP A 98 15.06 6.31 -15.08
CA ASP A 98 13.79 6.25 -15.81
C ASP A 98 12.54 6.14 -14.93
N ASP A 99 12.69 6.14 -13.60
CA ASP A 99 11.58 6.03 -12.67
C ASP A 99 10.67 7.27 -12.67
N PHE A 100 11.19 8.43 -13.07
CA PHE A 100 10.41 9.67 -13.28
C PHE A 100 9.84 9.80 -14.70
N ARG A 101 9.76 8.69 -15.45
CA ARG A 101 9.15 8.67 -16.77
C ARG A 101 7.63 8.80 -16.67
N THR A 102 7.07 9.78 -17.36
CA THR A 102 5.62 9.96 -17.45
C THR A 102 4.99 8.86 -18.31
N GLN A 103 3.67 8.72 -18.21
CA GLN A 103 2.91 7.81 -19.09
C GLN A 103 3.07 8.15 -20.59
N GLU A 104 3.37 9.40 -20.93
CA GLU A 104 3.70 9.83 -22.29
C GLU A 104 5.11 9.44 -22.74
N GLY A 105 5.89 8.76 -21.88
CA GLY A 105 7.25 8.33 -22.18
C GLY A 105 8.33 9.39 -22.00
N LYS A 106 8.01 10.57 -21.44
CA LYS A 106 8.98 11.64 -21.18
C LYS A 106 9.59 11.46 -19.78
N THR A 107 10.90 11.37 -19.69
CA THR A 107 11.60 11.39 -18.38
C THR A 107 11.64 12.82 -17.85
N LYS A 108 11.09 13.03 -16.65
CA LYS A 108 11.24 14.30 -15.93
C LYS A 108 12.51 14.25 -15.08
N THR A 109 13.34 15.27 -15.20
CA THR A 109 14.43 15.50 -14.24
C THR A 109 13.86 16.00 -12.92
N LYS A 110 14.43 15.49 -11.82
CA LYS A 110 14.10 15.89 -10.44
C LYS A 110 14.52 17.33 -10.16
#